data_AF-A0A7C1JZW7-F1
#
_entry.id   AF-A0A7C1JZW7-F1
#
_cell.length_a   1.000
_cell.length_b   1.000
_cell.length_c   1.000
_cell.angle_alpha   90.00
_cell.angle_beta   90.00
_cell.angle_gamma   90.00
#
_symmetry.space_group_name_H-M   'P 1'
#
loop_
_entity.id
_entity.type
_entity.pdbx_description
1 polymer ?
#
loop_
_entity_poly.entity_id
_entity_poly.type
_entity_poly.pdbx_seq_one_letter_code
_entity_poly.pdbx_strand_id
1 'polypeptide(L)'
;MAQPEGIIRWQTLSGEPITVGDVTITPQSQALIIRLPFGGLVWNRPVAVLVEHGGQTRRMPIIDITRVVQLGLLGLNLAFAIFLVLSTRRKTKRGVK
;
A
#
# COMPACT_ATOMS: atom_id res chain seq x y z
N MET A 1 -8.97 -14.10 -16.59
CA MET A 1 -7.70 -14.78 -16.25
C MET A 1 -7.67 -15.03 -14.74
N ALA A 2 -7.88 -16.28 -14.33
CA ALA A 2 -7.82 -16.66 -12.91
C ALA A 2 -6.36 -16.69 -12.46
N GLN A 3 -6.01 -15.86 -11.47
CA GLN A 3 -4.70 -15.92 -10.82
C GLN A 3 -4.67 -17.12 -9.87
N PRO A 4 -3.52 -17.81 -9.72
CA PRO A 4 -3.40 -19.03 -8.92
C PRO A 4 -3.92 -18.85 -7.50
N GLU A 5 -4.49 -19.90 -6.92
CA GLU A 5 -4.99 -19.98 -5.54
C GLU A 5 -3.80 -19.96 -4.55
N GLY A 6 -3.10 -18.83 -4.47
CA GLY A 6 -1.98 -18.61 -3.56
C GLY A 6 -2.43 -18.05 -2.21
N ILE A 7 -1.64 -18.31 -1.16
CA ILE A 7 -1.80 -17.77 0.20
C ILE A 7 -1.89 -16.24 0.18
N ILE A 8 -1.23 -15.58 -0.77
CA ILE A 8 -1.22 -14.13 -0.93
C ILE A 8 -1.77 -13.77 -2.31
N ARG A 9 -2.73 -12.85 -2.36
CA ARG A 9 -3.30 -12.31 -3.60
C ARG A 9 -3.32 -10.79 -3.54
N TRP A 10 -2.82 -10.16 -4.60
CA TRP A 10 -2.93 -8.72 -4.83
C TRP A 10 -3.86 -8.47 -6.01
N GLN A 11 -4.91 -7.67 -5.82
CA GLN A 11 -5.87 -7.37 -6.88
C GLN A 11 -6.32 -5.93 -6.85
N THR A 12 -6.65 -5.38 -8.02
CA THR A 12 -7.34 -4.09 -8.15
C THR A 12 -8.81 -4.35 -8.44
N LEU A 13 -9.70 -3.73 -7.67
CA LEU A 13 -11.15 -3.87 -7.78
C LEU A 13 -11.74 -2.52 -8.18
N SER A 14 -12.68 -2.55 -9.12
CA SER A 14 -13.57 -1.42 -9.38
C SER A 14 -14.80 -1.56 -8.50
N GLY A 15 -15.19 -0.49 -7.81
CA GLY A 15 -16.44 -0.41 -7.08
C GLY A 15 -17.61 -0.05 -7.99
N GLU A 16 -18.77 0.15 -7.37
CA GLU A 16 -19.98 0.54 -8.09
C GLU A 16 -19.81 1.92 -8.75
N PRO A 17 -20.15 2.09 -10.04
CA PRO A 17 -20.14 3.39 -10.70
C PRO A 17 -21.18 4.34 -10.08
N ILE A 18 -20.82 5.61 -9.93
CA ILE A 18 -21.69 6.67 -9.45
C ILE A 18 -21.77 7.73 -10.55
N THR A 19 -22.97 7.99 -11.07
CA THR A 19 -23.20 8.98 -12.13
C THR A 19 -23.82 10.25 -11.56
N VAL A 20 -23.24 11.41 -11.90
CA VAL A 20 -23.75 12.75 -11.57
C VAL A 20 -23.70 13.60 -12.84
N GLY A 21 -24.87 13.95 -13.38
CA GLY A 21 -24.96 14.63 -14.66
C GLY A 21 -24.47 13.75 -15.81
N ASP A 22 -23.50 14.25 -16.58
CA ASP A 22 -22.84 13.55 -17.69
C ASP A 22 -21.46 12.96 -17.30
N VAL A 23 -21.19 12.87 -16.00
CA VAL A 23 -19.96 12.30 -15.44
C VAL A 23 -20.29 11.01 -14.69
N THR A 24 -19.63 9.91 -15.07
CA THR A 24 -19.66 8.65 -14.31
C THR A 24 -18.32 8.43 -13.63
N ILE A 25 -18.35 8.20 -12.31
CA ILE A 25 -17.17 7.98 -11.49
C ILE A 25 -17.18 6.54 -10.97
N THR A 26 -16.17 5.76 -11.34
CA THR A 26 -15.98 4.39 -10.86
C THR A 26 -14.76 4.33 -9.95
N PRO A 27 -14.93 4.14 -8.63
CA PRO A 27 -13.80 4.08 -7.70
C PRO A 27 -12.98 2.81 -7.92
N GLN A 28 -11.66 2.91 -7.78
CA GLN A 28 -10.75 1.76 -7.82
C GLN A 28 -9.99 1.63 -6.50
N SER A 29 -9.96 0.41 -5.97
CA SER A 29 -9.19 0.03 -4.79
C SER A 29 -8.23 -1.12 -5.08
N GLN A 30 -7.18 -1.25 -4.27
CA GLN A 30 -6.31 -2.40 -4.24
C GLN A 30 -6.57 -3.20 -2.96
N ALA A 31 -6.63 -4.52 -3.10
CA ALA A 31 -6.79 -5.46 -2.01
C ALA A 31 -5.57 -6.39 -1.94
N LEU A 32 -4.93 -6.42 -0.78
CA LEU A 32 -4.02 -7.49 -0.38
C LEU A 32 -4.82 -8.48 0.45
N ILE A 33 -4.96 -9.69 -0.06
CA ILE A 33 -5.69 -10.78 0.57
C ILE A 33 -4.68 -11.85 0.97
N ILE A 34 -4.62 -12.15 2.26
CA ILE A 34 -3.81 -13.23 2.81
C ILE A 34 -4.77 -14.27 3.39
N ARG A 35 -4.68 -15.52 2.90
CA ARG A 35 -5.50 -16.66 3.35
C ARG A 35 -4.63 -17.68 4.06
N LEU A 36 -4.92 -17.92 5.33
CA LEU A 36 -4.25 -18.90 6.19
C LEU A 36 -5.24 -20.02 6.55
N PRO A 37 -4.78 -21.23 6.93
CA PRO A 37 -5.67 -22.33 7.31
C PRO A 37 -6.63 -22.02 8.47
N PHE A 38 -6.25 -21.07 9.33
CA PHE A 38 -6.97 -20.70 10.56
C PHE A 38 -7.51 -19.26 10.54
N GLY A 39 -7.51 -18.58 9.39
CA GLY A 39 -8.02 -17.21 9.29
C GLY A 39 -7.53 -16.47 8.04
N GLY A 40 -7.81 -15.18 7.96
CA GLY A 40 -7.36 -14.36 6.84
C GLY A 40 -7.25 -12.88 7.17
N LEU A 41 -6.46 -12.18 6.37
CA LEU A 41 -6.30 -10.73 6.42
C LEU A 41 -6.67 -10.16 5.06
N VAL A 42 -7.56 -9.17 5.04
CA VAL A 42 -7.86 -8.39 3.84
C VAL A 42 -7.53 -6.93 4.14
N TRP A 43 -6.54 -6.41 3.44
CA TRP A 43 -6.21 -4.99 3.47
C TRP A 43 -6.71 -4.33 2.19
N ASN A 44 -7.62 -3.38 2.30
CA ASN A 44 -8.08 -2.54 1.19
C ASN A 44 -7.45 -1.14 1.24
N ARG A 45 -7.05 -0.60 0.08
CA ARG A 45 -6.63 0.81 -0.08
C ARG A 45 -7.19 1.43 -1.37
N PRO A 46 -7.72 2.65 -1.37
CA PRO A 46 -8.07 3.38 -2.59
C PRO A 46 -6.82 3.64 -3.45
N VAL A 47 -6.95 3.62 -4.78
CA VAL A 47 -5.81 3.88 -5.68
C VAL A 47 -6.11 4.81 -6.84
N ALA A 48 -7.35 4.86 -7.30
CA ALA A 48 -7.76 5.73 -8.40
C ALA A 48 -9.27 5.87 -8.43
N VAL A 49 -9.74 6.80 -9.24
CA VAL A 49 -11.10 6.82 -9.78
C VAL A 49 -11.00 6.81 -11.30
N LEU A 50 -11.87 6.05 -11.96
CA LEU A 50 -12.10 6.18 -13.39
C LEU A 50 -13.22 7.21 -13.57
N VAL A 51 -12.97 8.21 -14.39
CA VAL A 51 -13.93 9.27 -14.70
C VAL A 51 -14.30 9.16 -16.16
N GLU A 52 -15.56 8.89 -16.44
CA GLU A 52 -16.11 8.85 -17.79
C GLU A 52 -16.90 10.12 -18.04
N HIS A 53 -16.54 10.83 -19.11
CA HIS A 53 -17.21 12.07 -19.51
C HIS A 53 -17.05 12.27 -21.03
N GLY A 54 -18.14 12.59 -21.73
CA GLY A 54 -18.11 12.79 -23.19
C GLY A 54 -17.60 11.57 -23.98
N GLY A 55 -17.86 10.36 -23.50
CA GLY A 55 -17.39 9.11 -24.11
C GLY A 55 -15.90 8.80 -23.91
N GLN A 56 -15.18 9.59 -23.10
CA GLN A 56 -13.80 9.35 -22.75
C GLN A 56 -13.67 8.91 -21.29
N THR A 57 -12.92 7.84 -21.06
CA THR A 57 -12.58 7.35 -19.72
C THR A 57 -11.17 7.79 -19.33
N ARG A 58 -11.03 8.57 -18.25
CA ARG A 58 -9.74 8.98 -17.69
C ARG A 58 -9.54 8.38 -16.31
N ARG A 59 -8.37 7.79 -16.08
CA ARG A 59 -7.98 7.31 -14.74
C ARG A 59 -7.29 8.44 -13.96
N MET A 60 -7.86 8.81 -12.83
CA MET A 60 -7.30 9.80 -11.90
C MET A 60 -6.75 9.09 -10.65
N PRO A 61 -5.44 9.15 -10.37
CA PRO A 61 -4.86 8.45 -9.23
C PRO A 61 -5.19 9.13 -7.90
N ILE A 62 -5.34 8.33 -6.84
CA ILE A 62 -5.41 8.80 -5.46
C ILE A 62 -4.06 8.51 -4.81
N ILE A 63 -3.28 9.56 -4.55
CA ILE A 63 -1.94 9.43 -3.96
C ILE A 63 -2.05 9.53 -2.44
N ASP A 64 -1.68 8.45 -1.74
CA ASP A 64 -1.67 8.41 -0.27
C ASP A 64 -0.36 8.99 0.28
N ILE A 65 -0.30 10.32 0.38
CA ILE A 65 0.86 11.04 0.91
C ILE A 65 1.12 10.64 2.37
N THR A 66 0.08 10.42 3.16
CA THR A 66 0.19 10.00 4.55
C THR A 66 0.96 8.70 4.67
N ARG A 67 0.66 7.70 3.83
CA ARG A 67 1.39 6.43 3.81
C ARG A 67 2.84 6.60 3.43
N VAL A 68 3.13 7.45 2.44
CA VAL A 68 4.52 7.73 2.02
C VAL A 68 5.30 8.35 3.18
N VAL A 69 4.72 9.33 3.88
CA VAL A 69 5.34 9.96 5.05
C VAL A 69 5.53 8.95 6.18
N GLN A 70 4.52 8.15 6.50
CA GLN A 70 4.61 7.11 7.54
C GLN A 70 5.72 6.09 7.24
N LEU A 71 5.81 5.61 6.00
CA LEU A 71 6.87 4.68 5.58
C LEU A 71 8.25 5.34 5.60
N GLY A 72 8.34 6.61 5.20
CA GLY A 72 9.57 7.39 5.32
C GLY A 72 10.03 7.53 6.76
N LEU A 73 9.14 7.90 7.67
CA LEU A 73 9.42 8.00 9.10
C LEU A 73 9.79 6.64 9.72
N LEU A 74 9.09 5.57 9.34
CA LEU A 74 9.42 4.22 9.81
C LEU A 74 10.81 3.78 9.35
N GLY A 75 11.13 4.01 8.08
CA GLY A 75 12.45 3.73 7.51
C GLY A 75 13.56 4.53 8.19
N LEU A 76 13.32 5.82 8.46
CA LEU A 76 14.26 6.68 9.17
C LEU A 76 14.52 6.17 10.59
N ASN A 77 13.47 5.83 11.34
CA ASN A 77 13.59 5.25 12.69
C ASN A 77 14.39 3.94 12.67
N LEU A 78 14.11 3.06 11.72
CA LEU A 78 14.83 1.80 11.57
C LEU A 78 16.32 2.04 11.28
N ALA A 79 16.64 3.00 10.42
CA ALA A 79 18.02 3.36 10.10
C ALA A 79 18.77 3.88 11.35
N PHE A 80 18.16 4.76 12.13
CA PHE A 80 18.74 5.24 13.39
C PHE A 80 18.94 4.13 14.40
N ALA A 81 17.96 3.24 14.57
CA ALA A 81 18.08 2.09 15.48
C ALA A 81 19.25 1.18 15.10
N ILE A 82 19.39 0.85 13.81
CA ILE A 82 20.52 0.06 13.30
C ILE A 82 21.84 0.79 13.55
N PHE A 83 21.93 2.08 13.23
CA PHE A 83 23.12 2.89 13.45
C PHE A 83 23.55 2.88 14.92
N LEU A 84 22.62 3.09 15.85
CA LEU A 84 22.89 3.09 17.28
C LEU A 84 23.42 1.74 17.74
N VAL A 85 22.76 0.63 17.37
CA VAL A 85 23.20 -0.73 17.73
C VAL A 85 24.61 -1.04 17.19
N LEU A 86 24.91 -0.62 15.96
CA LEU A 86 26.25 -0.79 15.39
C LEU A 86 27.29 0.07 16.10
N SER A 87 26.93 1.29 16.52
CA SER A 87 27.83 2.21 17.21
C SER A 87 28.18 1.74 18.63
N THR A 88 27.22 1.18 19.38
CA THR A 88 27.46 0.65 20.73
C THR A 88 28.31 -0.62 20.70
N ARG A 89 28.07 -1.51 19.74
CA ARG A 89 28.90 -2.71 19.52
C ARG A 89 30.38 -2.38 19.22
N ARG A 90 30.65 -1.26 18.56
CA ARG A 90 32.03 -0.80 18.29
C ARG A 90 32.72 -0.25 19.54
N LYS A 91 31.99 0.41 20.45
CA LYS A 91 32.57 0.95 21.70
C LYS A 91 32.94 -0.16 22.68
N THR A 92 32.10 -1.18 22.86
CA THR A 92 32.42 -2.34 23.73
C THR A 92 33.67 -3.08 23.28
N LYS A 93 33.90 -3.23 21.96
CA LYS A 93 35.12 -3.84 21.42
C LYS A 93 36.39 -2.97 21.55
N ARG A 94 36.26 -1.65 21.76
CA ARG A 94 37.40 -0.72 21.94
C ARG A 94 37.74 -0.45 23.40
N GLY A 95 36.82 -0.69 24.34
CA GLY A 95 37.04 -0.54 25.78
C GLY A 95 37.58 -1.78 26.49
N VAL A 96 37.81 -2.88 25.75
CA VAL A 96 38.54 -4.08 26.22
C VAL A 96 39.88 -4.11 25.48
N LYS A 97 40.79 -3.23 25.87
CA LYS A 97 42.21 -3.27 25.57
C LYS A 97 42.97 -2.56 26.68
#